data_AF-A0A530Y347-F1
#
_entry.id   AF-A0A530Y347-F1
#
_cell.length_a   1.000
_cell.length_b   1.000
_cell.length_c   1.000
_cell.angle_alpha   90.00
_cell.angle_beta   90.00
_cell.angle_gamma   90.00
#
_symmetry.space_group_name_H-M   'P 1'
#
loop_
_entity.id
_entity.type
_entity.pdbx_description
1 polymer ?
#
loop_
_entity_poly.entity_id
_entity_poly.type
_entity_poly.pdbx_seq_one_letter_code
_entity_poly.pdbx_strand_id
1 'polypeptide(L)'
;EWNRLGDLAETGGILKLDDFVAQYKPEWDDPERGYVDGAKGVSLLNQYRGSTYGVSLDGDFQTWVYRTDLFGDAAEKKAFSDKHGYELAPPKTWKQHDEIAAFFQRPDKGLFGSTDLRNQGWGYTNWYQRYVSMASPNQFLFDDTGKPLINSQQGIAAVNEYIA
;
A
#
# COMPACT_ATOMS: atom_id res chain seq x y z
N GLU A 1 -2.75 -3.55 -12.98
CA GLU A 1 -4.01 -4.20 -12.54
C GLU A 1 -3.65 -5.42 -11.70
N TRP A 2 -4.10 -5.47 -10.43
CA TRP A 2 -3.52 -6.38 -9.42
C TRP A 2 -4.45 -7.48 -8.90
N ASN A 3 -5.77 -7.31 -8.97
CA ASN A 3 -6.70 -8.41 -8.70
C ASN A 3 -7.75 -8.46 -9.80
N ARG A 4 -7.45 -9.24 -10.85
CA ARG A 4 -8.37 -9.52 -11.98
C ARG A 4 -9.21 -10.78 -11.75
N LEU A 5 -9.24 -11.31 -10.52
CA LEU A 5 -9.87 -12.61 -10.24
C LEU A 5 -11.33 -12.63 -10.68
N GLY A 6 -12.08 -11.57 -10.37
CA GLY A 6 -13.48 -11.42 -10.79
C GLY A 6 -13.64 -11.36 -12.31
N ASP A 7 -12.87 -10.51 -12.99
CA ASP A 7 -12.95 -10.36 -14.46
C ASP A 7 -12.59 -11.68 -15.18
N LEU A 8 -11.55 -12.36 -14.72
CA LEU A 8 -11.14 -13.65 -15.27
C LEU A 8 -12.16 -14.75 -14.99
N ALA A 9 -12.81 -14.75 -13.82
CA ALA A 9 -13.88 -15.69 -13.50
C ALA A 9 -15.13 -15.45 -14.37
N GLU A 10 -15.58 -14.20 -14.51
CA GLU A 10 -16.76 -13.83 -15.31
C GLU A 10 -16.56 -14.10 -16.82
N THR A 11 -15.33 -13.96 -17.31
CA THR A 11 -14.99 -14.29 -18.70
C THR A 11 -14.78 -15.78 -18.96
N GLY A 12 -14.72 -16.60 -17.90
CA GLY A 12 -14.35 -18.03 -18.01
C GLY A 12 -12.86 -18.25 -18.35
N GLY A 13 -12.00 -17.24 -18.17
CA GLY A 13 -10.57 -17.31 -18.47
C GLY A 13 -9.75 -18.08 -17.42
N ILE A 14 -10.33 -18.40 -16.27
CA ILE A 14 -9.71 -19.22 -15.21
C ILE A 14 -10.67 -20.28 -14.70
N LEU A 15 -10.11 -21.39 -14.23
CA LEU A 15 -10.86 -22.53 -13.72
C LEU A 15 -11.41 -22.24 -12.31
N LYS A 16 -12.66 -22.64 -12.06
CA LYS A 16 -13.22 -22.71 -10.71
C LYS A 16 -12.56 -23.86 -9.93
N LEU A 17 -11.98 -23.57 -8.77
CA LEU A 17 -11.10 -24.48 -8.02
C LEU A 17 -11.77 -25.20 -6.84
N ASP A 18 -13.09 -25.05 -6.64
CA ASP A 18 -13.79 -25.61 -5.46
C ASP A 18 -13.55 -27.12 -5.26
N ASP A 19 -13.56 -27.92 -6.34
CA ASP A 19 -13.33 -29.37 -6.26
C ASP A 19 -11.90 -29.69 -5.79
N PHE A 20 -10.91 -28.91 -6.23
CA PHE A 20 -9.53 -29.04 -5.77
C PHE A 20 -9.40 -28.66 -4.30
N VAL A 21 -10.04 -27.56 -3.88
CA VAL A 21 -10.03 -27.14 -2.47
C VAL A 21 -10.70 -28.20 -1.59
N ALA A 22 -11.82 -28.77 -2.02
CA ALA A 22 -12.51 -29.84 -1.29
C ALA A 22 -11.66 -31.12 -1.18
N GLN A 23 -10.94 -31.48 -2.25
CA GLN A 23 -10.08 -32.65 -2.28
C GLN A 23 -8.83 -32.49 -1.42
N TYR A 24 -8.10 -31.38 -1.58
CA TYR A 24 -6.77 -31.18 -1.01
C TYR A 24 -6.77 -30.45 0.33
N LYS A 25 -7.88 -29.78 0.70
CA LYS A 25 -8.09 -29.10 1.98
C LYS A 25 -6.89 -28.23 2.40
N PRO A 26 -6.53 -27.22 1.60
CA PRO A 26 -5.39 -26.37 1.92
C PRO A 26 -5.62 -25.63 3.23
N GLU A 27 -4.58 -25.53 4.06
CA GLU A 27 -4.59 -24.83 5.37
C GLU A 27 -4.44 -23.31 5.21
N TRP A 28 -5.02 -22.71 4.16
CA TRP A 28 -4.81 -21.29 3.85
C TRP A 28 -5.35 -20.32 4.90
N ASP A 29 -6.33 -20.72 5.70
CA ASP A 29 -6.91 -19.91 6.77
C ASP A 29 -6.39 -20.28 8.17
N ASP A 30 -5.39 -21.17 8.25
CA ASP A 30 -4.75 -21.51 9.52
C ASP A 30 -4.15 -20.27 10.18
N PRO A 31 -4.40 -20.03 11.49
CA PRO A 31 -4.01 -18.79 12.15
C PRO A 31 -2.49 -18.64 12.37
N GLU A 32 -1.71 -19.72 12.26
CA GLU A 32 -0.26 -19.69 12.46
C GLU A 32 0.50 -19.78 11.14
N ARG A 33 0.00 -20.55 10.17
CA ARG A 33 0.72 -20.93 8.94
C ARG A 33 0.02 -20.51 7.66
N GLY A 34 -1.24 -20.09 7.76
CA GLY A 34 -2.06 -19.65 6.63
C GLY A 34 -1.69 -18.26 6.14
N TYR A 35 -2.53 -17.73 5.25
CA TYR A 35 -2.42 -16.36 4.79
C TYR A 35 -2.65 -15.36 5.93
N VAL A 36 -2.06 -14.18 5.78
CA VAL A 36 -2.39 -13.03 6.62
C VAL A 36 -3.90 -12.78 6.56
N ASP A 37 -4.49 -12.46 7.72
CA ASP A 37 -5.95 -12.33 7.93
C ASP A 37 -6.78 -13.62 7.75
N GLY A 38 -6.13 -14.79 7.65
CA GLY A 38 -6.78 -16.10 7.63
C GLY A 38 -7.91 -16.19 6.60
N ALA A 39 -9.09 -16.61 7.04
CA ALA A 39 -10.26 -16.75 6.17
C ALA A 39 -10.65 -15.45 5.42
N LYS A 40 -10.39 -14.27 6.00
CA LYS A 40 -10.63 -13.00 5.31
C LYS A 40 -9.62 -12.77 4.19
N GLY A 41 -8.34 -13.09 4.44
CA GLY A 41 -7.30 -13.07 3.41
C GLY A 41 -7.60 -14.04 2.27
N VAL A 42 -8.02 -15.27 2.60
CA VAL A 42 -8.47 -16.27 1.60
C VAL A 42 -9.64 -15.73 0.78
N SER A 43 -10.64 -15.15 1.44
CA SER A 43 -11.79 -14.58 0.73
C SER A 43 -11.39 -13.44 -0.20
N LEU A 44 -10.54 -12.52 0.28
CA LEU A 44 -10.08 -11.35 -0.48
C LEU A 44 -9.22 -11.72 -1.70
N LEU A 45 -8.32 -12.68 -1.56
CA LEU A 45 -7.28 -12.97 -2.53
C LEU A 45 -7.62 -14.14 -3.46
N ASN A 46 -8.40 -15.11 -2.98
CA ASN A 46 -8.61 -16.38 -3.67
C ASN A 46 -10.04 -16.60 -4.14
N GLN A 47 -11.01 -15.86 -3.60
CA GLN A 47 -12.43 -16.10 -3.85
C GLN A 47 -13.11 -14.97 -4.63
N TYR A 48 -14.10 -15.36 -5.41
CA TYR A 48 -15.03 -14.46 -6.08
C TYR A 48 -16.44 -15.06 -6.03
N ARG A 49 -17.43 -14.27 -5.61
CA ARG A 49 -18.84 -14.69 -5.42
C ARG A 49 -19.00 -16.03 -4.68
N GLY A 50 -18.19 -16.24 -3.64
CA GLY A 50 -18.25 -17.42 -2.78
C GLY A 50 -17.64 -18.70 -3.37
N SER A 51 -16.95 -18.63 -4.51
CA SER A 51 -16.19 -19.75 -5.09
C SER A 51 -14.70 -19.42 -5.15
N THR A 52 -13.85 -20.43 -5.08
CA THR A 52 -12.39 -20.28 -5.17
C THR A 52 -11.97 -20.30 -6.63
N TYR A 53 -11.15 -19.32 -7.02
CA TYR A 53 -10.61 -19.21 -8.38
C TYR A 53 -9.09 -18.98 -8.40
N GLY A 54 -8.50 -18.62 -7.25
CA GLY A 54 -7.09 -18.27 -7.13
C GLY A 54 -6.35 -19.10 -6.07
N VAL A 55 -5.04 -19.22 -6.25
CA VAL A 55 -4.10 -19.70 -5.23
C VAL A 55 -3.01 -18.65 -5.09
N SER A 56 -2.82 -18.14 -3.88
CA SER A 56 -1.80 -17.14 -3.58
C SER A 56 -0.50 -17.87 -3.31
N LEU A 57 0.53 -17.58 -4.10
CA LEU A 57 1.86 -18.20 -3.99
C LEU A 57 2.90 -17.26 -3.39
N ASP A 58 2.73 -15.96 -3.63
CA ASP A 58 3.60 -14.89 -3.18
C ASP A 58 2.74 -13.71 -2.74
N GLY A 59 3.28 -12.89 -1.82
CA GLY A 59 2.57 -11.77 -1.22
C GLY A 59 3.52 -10.63 -0.87
N ASP A 60 3.26 -9.47 -1.47
CA ASP A 60 4.00 -8.23 -1.21
C ASP A 60 3.22 -7.32 -0.26
N PHE A 61 3.90 -6.82 0.77
CA PHE A 61 3.40 -5.71 1.58
C PHE A 61 4.18 -4.45 1.25
N GLN A 62 3.48 -3.41 0.82
CA GLN A 62 4.13 -2.11 0.72
C GLN A 62 4.37 -1.55 2.12
N THR A 63 5.65 -1.36 2.42
CA THR A 63 6.13 -0.83 3.69
C THR A 63 7.03 0.37 3.40
N TRP A 64 7.08 1.30 4.35
CA TRP A 64 8.05 2.38 4.28
C TRP A 64 9.39 1.92 4.83
N VAL A 65 10.44 2.05 4.02
CA VAL A 65 11.80 1.64 4.36
C VAL A 65 12.67 2.88 4.49
N TYR A 66 13.55 2.91 5.48
CA TYR A 66 14.40 4.07 5.76
C TYR A 66 15.81 3.68 6.18
N ARG A 67 16.72 4.65 6.07
CA ARG A 67 18.15 4.50 6.36
C ARG A 67 18.41 4.70 7.86
N THR A 68 18.64 3.60 8.57
CA THR A 68 18.86 3.61 10.01
C THR A 68 20.14 4.33 10.44
N ASP A 69 21.15 4.41 9.57
CA ASP A 69 22.35 5.19 9.80
C ASP A 69 22.06 6.70 9.79
N LEU A 70 21.24 7.19 8.86
CA LEU A 70 20.81 8.60 8.82
C LEU A 70 19.90 8.94 10.00
N PHE A 71 18.94 8.08 10.30
CA PHE A 71 18.01 8.26 11.43
C PHE A 71 18.67 8.04 12.78
N GLY A 72 19.81 7.35 12.81
CA GLY A 72 20.60 7.07 14.02
C GLY A 72 21.63 8.15 14.33
N ASP A 73 22.07 8.92 13.32
CA ASP A 73 23.13 9.92 13.45
C ASP A 73 22.73 11.08 14.38
N ALA A 74 23.59 11.38 15.36
CA ALA A 74 23.30 12.39 16.38
C ALA A 74 23.29 13.82 15.82
N ALA A 75 24.10 14.11 14.79
CA ALA A 75 24.14 15.41 14.16
C ALA A 75 22.90 15.62 13.28
N GLU A 76 22.48 14.61 12.52
CA GLU A 76 21.24 14.66 11.72
C GLU A 76 20.01 14.83 12.62
N LYS A 77 19.91 14.04 13.70
CA LYS A 77 18.83 14.21 14.70
C LYS A 77 18.78 15.62 15.26
N LYS A 78 19.93 16.17 15.67
CA LYS A 78 20.00 17.52 16.22
C LYS A 78 19.61 18.57 15.18
N ALA A 79 20.19 18.51 13.98
CA ALA A 79 19.93 19.46 12.92
C ALA A 79 18.46 19.43 12.46
N PHE A 80 17.85 18.24 12.39
CA PHE A 80 16.43 18.09 12.11
C PHE A 80 15.57 18.72 13.20
N SER A 81 15.81 18.38 14.47
CA SER A 81 15.06 18.92 15.61
C SER A 81 15.19 20.44 15.73
N ASP A 82 16.40 20.99 15.53
CA ASP A 82 16.64 22.44 15.56
C ASP A 82 15.84 23.16 14.46
N LYS A 83 15.67 22.53 13.28
CA LYS A 83 14.96 23.11 12.12
C LYS A 83 13.44 22.97 12.21
N HIS A 84 12.95 21.81 12.62
CA HIS A 84 11.53 21.46 12.54
C HIS A 84 10.80 21.51 13.90
N GLY A 85 11.52 21.57 15.01
CA GLY A 85 10.95 21.67 16.35
C GLY A 85 10.40 20.35 16.91
N TYR A 86 10.73 19.20 16.30
CA TYR A 86 10.38 17.88 16.80
C TYR A 86 11.46 16.85 16.45
N GLU A 87 11.48 15.73 17.18
CA GLU A 87 12.50 14.69 17.02
C GLU A 87 12.40 13.97 15.67
N LEU A 88 13.56 13.71 15.06
CA LEU A 88 13.65 12.85 13.89
C LEU A 88 13.25 11.41 14.26
N ALA A 89 12.14 10.94 13.70
CA ALA A 89 11.60 9.59 13.89
C ALA A 89 10.87 9.15 12.60
N PRO A 90 10.62 7.83 12.42
CA PRO A 90 9.78 7.36 11.31
C PRO A 90 8.46 8.15 11.25
N PRO A 91 8.06 8.65 10.06
CA PRO A 91 6.93 9.55 9.93
C PRO A 91 5.63 8.84 10.29
N LYS A 92 4.75 9.55 11.00
CA LYS A 92 3.38 9.14 11.32
C LYS A 92 2.34 9.88 10.49
N THR A 93 2.76 10.89 9.73
CA THR A 93 1.90 11.69 8.83
C THR A 93 2.65 11.99 7.54
N TRP A 94 1.91 12.29 6.47
CA TRP A 94 2.49 12.72 5.19
C TRP A 94 3.29 14.02 5.32
N LYS A 95 2.83 14.96 6.15
CA LYS A 95 3.60 16.17 6.47
C LYS A 95 4.99 15.84 7.04
N GLN A 96 5.07 14.92 7.99
CA GLN A 96 6.36 14.49 8.55
C GLN A 96 7.23 13.80 7.49
N HIS A 97 6.62 12.96 6.65
CA HIS A 97 7.34 12.34 5.53
C HIS A 97 7.95 13.40 4.61
N ASP A 98 7.19 14.42 4.23
CA ASP A 98 7.66 15.46 3.30
C ASP A 98 8.75 16.34 3.93
N GLU A 99 8.63 16.68 5.21
CA GLU A 99 9.66 17.42 5.96
C GLU A 99 10.97 16.62 6.08
N ILE A 100 10.87 15.32 6.38
CA ILE A 100 12.02 14.40 6.45
C ILE A 100 12.68 14.24 5.08
N ALA A 101 11.88 14.04 4.02
CA ALA A 101 12.39 13.92 2.66
C ALA A 101 13.10 15.21 2.24
N ALA A 102 12.52 16.38 2.50
CA ALA A 102 13.16 17.66 2.22
C ALA A 102 14.45 17.88 3.03
N PHE A 103 14.51 17.40 4.27
CA PHE A 103 15.70 17.50 5.12
C PHE A 103 16.89 16.68 4.59
N PHE A 104 16.64 15.45 4.12
CA PHE A 104 17.68 14.57 3.60
C PHE A 104 18.02 14.81 2.12
N GLN A 105 17.31 15.71 1.42
CA GLN A 105 17.53 15.98 0.00
C GLN A 105 18.88 16.67 -0.26
N ARG A 106 19.87 15.90 -0.77
CA ARG A 106 21.24 16.34 -1.11
C ARG A 106 21.70 15.67 -2.41
N PRO A 107 21.08 15.99 -3.56
CA PRO A 107 21.32 15.30 -4.82
C PRO A 107 22.75 15.49 -5.34
N ASP A 108 23.42 16.60 -4.98
CA ASP A 108 24.84 16.85 -5.23
C ASP A 108 25.76 15.80 -4.56
N LYS A 109 25.26 15.12 -3.53
CA LYS A 109 25.93 14.02 -2.81
C LYS A 109 25.32 12.66 -3.12
N GLY A 110 24.42 12.58 -4.11
CA GLY A 110 23.70 11.35 -4.46
C GLY A 110 22.70 10.89 -3.40
N LEU A 111 22.28 11.76 -2.48
CA LEU A 111 21.26 11.44 -1.47
C LEU A 111 19.92 12.09 -1.84
N PHE A 112 18.92 11.25 -2.05
CA PHE A 112 17.53 11.66 -2.26
C PHE A 112 16.75 11.35 -0.98
N GLY A 113 16.00 12.32 -0.47
CA GLY A 113 15.34 12.16 0.83
C GLY A 113 14.13 11.23 0.80
N SER A 114 13.54 11.00 -0.37
CA SER A 114 12.57 9.94 -0.62
C SER A 114 12.64 9.50 -2.07
N THR A 115 12.32 8.24 -2.32
CA THR A 115 12.27 7.65 -3.66
C THR A 115 11.02 6.81 -3.80
N ASP A 116 10.16 7.19 -4.74
CA ASP A 116 8.89 6.52 -5.00
C ASP A 116 8.82 6.13 -6.48
N LEU A 117 8.13 5.03 -6.79
CA LEU A 117 7.73 4.71 -8.16
C LEU A 117 6.72 5.76 -8.66
N ARG A 118 7.10 6.51 -9.71
CA ARG A 118 6.25 7.57 -10.32
C ARG A 118 5.87 7.31 -11.78
N ASN A 119 6.25 6.16 -12.33
CA ASN A 119 5.93 5.83 -13.73
C ASN A 119 4.42 5.56 -13.92
N GLN A 120 3.94 5.56 -15.16
CA GLN A 120 2.51 5.39 -15.47
C GLN A 120 1.92 4.06 -14.98
N GLY A 121 2.72 2.99 -14.94
CA GLY A 121 2.24 1.66 -14.54
C GLY A 121 2.14 1.47 -13.02
N TRP A 122 3.05 2.08 -12.27
CA TRP A 122 3.24 1.84 -10.84
C TRP A 122 2.96 3.06 -9.96
N GLY A 123 2.91 4.26 -10.55
CA GLY A 123 2.70 5.48 -9.78
C GLY A 123 1.37 5.51 -9.03
N TYR A 124 0.35 4.83 -9.57
CA TYR A 124 -0.94 4.77 -8.89
C TYR A 124 -0.88 4.01 -7.56
N THR A 125 0.06 3.07 -7.34
CA THR A 125 0.16 2.32 -6.08
C THR A 125 0.59 3.22 -4.92
N ASN A 126 1.49 4.16 -5.20
CA ASN A 126 1.98 5.13 -4.22
C ASN A 126 0.96 6.26 -4.01
N TRP A 127 0.27 6.68 -5.06
CA TRP A 127 -0.86 7.60 -4.93
C TRP A 127 -2.01 7.00 -4.10
N TYR A 128 -2.32 5.72 -4.31
CA TYR A 128 -3.40 5.02 -3.61
C TYR A 128 -3.23 5.07 -2.09
N GLN A 129 -2.01 4.84 -1.59
CA GLN A 129 -1.71 4.91 -0.15
C GLN A 129 -1.99 6.28 0.45
N ARG A 130 -1.60 7.35 -0.26
CA ARG A 130 -1.92 8.72 0.15
C ARG A 130 -3.42 8.89 0.20
N TYR A 131 -4.13 8.56 -0.87
CA TYR A 131 -5.57 8.72 -0.97
C TYR A 131 -6.35 7.98 0.13
N VAL A 132 -6.09 6.69 0.35
CA VAL A 132 -6.84 5.89 1.34
C VAL A 132 -6.64 6.36 2.77
N SER A 133 -5.49 6.98 3.07
CA SER A 133 -5.18 7.54 4.40
C SER A 133 -5.85 8.88 4.71
N MET A 134 -6.56 9.49 3.75
CA MET A 134 -7.20 10.81 3.91
C MET A 134 -8.47 10.79 4.77
N ALA A 135 -8.96 9.62 5.16
CA ALA A 135 -10.07 9.47 6.09
C ALA A 135 -9.84 8.28 7.03
N SER A 136 -10.37 8.36 8.26
CA SER A 136 -10.36 7.26 9.22
C SER A 136 -11.79 6.70 9.37
N PRO A 137 -12.02 5.38 9.24
CA PRO A 137 -11.02 4.33 9.15
C PRO A 137 -10.34 4.18 7.78
N ASN A 138 -10.97 4.57 6.66
CA ASN A 138 -10.36 4.63 5.32
C ASN A 138 -11.14 5.58 4.39
N GLN A 139 -10.45 6.16 3.40
CA GLN A 139 -11.07 6.75 2.22
C GLN A 139 -11.26 5.66 1.14
N PHE A 140 -12.47 5.49 0.62
CA PHE A 140 -12.80 4.43 -0.35
C PHE A 140 -12.67 4.91 -1.79
N LEU A 141 -12.34 3.98 -2.70
CA LEU A 141 -12.26 4.26 -4.15
C LEU A 141 -13.63 4.44 -4.80
N PHE A 142 -14.63 3.70 -4.32
CA PHE A 142 -16.00 3.69 -4.80
C PHE A 142 -16.96 3.75 -3.62
N ASP A 143 -18.17 4.30 -3.84
CA ASP A 143 -19.28 4.13 -2.89
C ASP A 143 -20.02 2.81 -3.12
N ASP A 144 -21.04 2.52 -2.29
CA ASP A 144 -21.83 1.28 -2.35
C ASP A 144 -22.61 1.10 -3.67
N THR A 145 -22.75 2.17 -4.46
CA THR A 145 -23.38 2.11 -5.79
C THR A 145 -22.38 1.83 -6.91
N GLY A 146 -21.09 1.73 -6.59
CA GLY A 146 -20.00 1.60 -7.54
C GLY A 146 -19.59 2.94 -8.19
N LYS A 147 -20.06 4.07 -7.67
CA LYS A 147 -19.65 5.38 -8.20
C LYS A 147 -18.24 5.70 -7.72
N PRO A 148 -17.32 6.13 -8.61
CA PRO A 148 -15.97 6.48 -8.23
C PRO A 148 -15.94 7.73 -7.32
N LEU A 149 -15.08 7.68 -6.29
CA LEU A 149 -14.88 8.75 -5.29
C LEU A 149 -13.54 9.50 -5.47
N ILE A 150 -12.72 9.07 -6.43
CA ILE A 150 -11.35 9.54 -6.63
C ILE A 150 -11.23 10.98 -7.11
N ASN A 151 -12.31 11.59 -7.61
CA ASN A 151 -12.36 12.99 -8.05
C ASN A 151 -12.89 13.96 -6.97
N SER A 152 -12.94 13.51 -5.73
CA SER A 152 -13.26 14.32 -4.55
C SER A 152 -12.13 15.30 -4.19
N GLN A 153 -12.39 16.20 -3.23
CA GLN A 153 -11.37 17.10 -2.69
C GLN A 153 -10.16 16.33 -2.11
N GLN A 154 -10.41 15.18 -1.47
CA GLN A 154 -9.40 14.28 -0.95
C GLN A 154 -8.55 13.67 -2.07
N GLY A 155 -9.18 13.32 -3.20
CA GLY A 155 -8.47 12.81 -4.37
C GLY A 155 -7.54 13.85 -4.99
N ILE A 156 -8.03 15.08 -5.13
CA ILE A 156 -7.23 16.23 -5.60
C ILE A 156 -6.07 16.51 -4.64
N ALA A 157 -6.33 16.52 -3.33
CA ALA A 157 -5.30 16.73 -2.32
C ALA A 157 -4.23 15.63 -2.36
N ALA A 158 -4.62 14.36 -2.47
CA ALA A 158 -3.70 13.24 -2.60
C ALA A 158 -2.84 13.34 -3.88
N VAL A 159 -3.41 13.82 -5.01
CA VAL A 159 -2.61 14.09 -6.22
C VAL A 159 -1.60 15.21 -5.97
N ASN A 160 -2.03 16.32 -5.35
CA ASN A 160 -1.14 17.46 -5.09
C ASN A 160 0.01 17.08 -4.15
N GLU A 161 -0.27 16.35 -3.07
CA GLU A 161 0.76 15.84 -2.16
C GLU A 161 1.65 14.80 -2.82
N TYR A 162 1.08 13.98 -3.71
CA TYR A 162 1.86 13.01 -4.46
C TYR A 162 2.85 13.73 -5.36
N ILE A 163 2.43 14.66 -6.22
CA ILE A 163 3.31 15.28 -7.24
C ILE A 163 4.24 16.39 -6.73
N ALA A 164 4.04 16.89 -5.51
CA ALA A 164 4.89 17.89 -4.87
C ALA A 164 6.30 17.36 -4.61
#